data_AF-A0A532TSL3-F1
#
_entry.id   AF-A0A532TSL3-F1
#
_cell.length_a   1.000
_cell.length_b   1.000
_cell.length_c   1.000
_cell.angle_alpha   90.00
_cell.angle_beta   90.00
_cell.angle_gamma   90.00
#
_symmetry.space_group_name_H-M   'P 1'
#
loop_
_entity.id
_entity.type
_entity.pdbx_description
1 polymer ?
#
loop_
_entity_poly.entity_id
_entity_poly.type
_entity_poly.pdbx_seq_one_letter_code
_entity_poly.pdbx_strand_id
1 'polypeptide(L)'
;MDLGSKYFEIKQFLSISDEKFNLDQKIENNFDSDNLKIEILGKIVQFIYYFSMFKNIKPFMNSVYNCIESTLDLRTESVNDFKELLIKNALMRFIQDYIDYAQLTQKTQILRLFSDSLDKLQIQPLIINLGLLLKPMYQDQEYLDRANKFQEVEISYSLNDDIEIKIKDAIDKW
;
A
#
# COMPACT_ATOMS: atom_id res chain seq x y z
N MET A 1 -15.74 -2.58 -20.93
CA MET A 1 -15.86 -2.51 -19.45
C MET A 1 -15.90 -1.05 -19.09
N ASP A 2 -16.92 -0.62 -18.36
CA ASP A 2 -17.02 0.74 -17.82
C ASP A 2 -16.23 0.86 -16.50
N LEU A 3 -16.01 2.10 -16.04
CA LEU A 3 -15.29 2.39 -14.79
C LEU A 3 -15.93 1.71 -13.58
N GLY A 4 -17.26 1.75 -13.49
CA GLY A 4 -18.03 1.17 -12.38
C GLY A 4 -17.77 -0.31 -12.18
N SER A 5 -17.71 -1.09 -13.27
CA SER A 5 -17.41 -2.53 -13.21
C SER A 5 -16.03 -2.81 -12.59
N LYS A 6 -15.02 -1.99 -12.89
CA LYS A 6 -13.68 -2.16 -12.33
C LYS A 6 -13.60 -1.77 -10.86
N TYR A 7 -14.22 -0.67 -10.46
CA TYR A 7 -14.28 -0.29 -9.03
C TYR A 7 -14.95 -1.39 -8.21
N PHE A 8 -16.07 -1.92 -8.70
CA PHE A 8 -16.78 -3.01 -8.05
C PHE A 8 -15.92 -4.27 -7.94
N GLU A 9 -15.24 -4.66 -9.02
CA GLU A 9 -14.31 -5.81 -9.02
C GLU A 9 -13.21 -5.66 -7.96
N ILE A 10 -12.54 -4.49 -7.92
CA ILE A 10 -11.47 -4.23 -6.96
C ILE A 10 -12.00 -4.28 -5.53
N LYS A 11 -13.13 -3.62 -5.25
CA LYS A 11 -13.76 -3.60 -3.93
C LYS A 11 -14.14 -5.01 -3.46
N GLN A 12 -14.78 -5.80 -4.32
CA GLN A 12 -15.18 -7.18 -4.00
C GLN A 12 -13.98 -8.11 -3.82
N PHE A 13 -12.93 -7.93 -4.61
CA PHE A 13 -11.72 -8.73 -4.49
C PHE A 13 -11.04 -8.47 -3.15
N LEU A 14 -10.83 -7.20 -2.79
CA LEU A 14 -10.12 -6.80 -1.58
C LEU A 14 -11.00 -6.89 -0.32
N SER A 15 -12.32 -6.96 -0.46
CA SER A 15 -13.28 -7.00 0.64
C SER A 15 -13.17 -5.81 1.60
N ILE A 16 -12.89 -4.61 1.05
CA ILE A 16 -12.78 -3.36 1.80
C ILE A 16 -14.19 -2.82 2.12
N SER A 17 -14.39 -2.33 3.34
CA SER A 17 -15.65 -1.70 3.75
C SER A 17 -15.89 -0.40 3.00
N ASP A 18 -17.16 -0.09 2.74
CA ASP A 18 -17.59 1.10 1.99
C ASP A 18 -16.99 2.40 2.55
N GLU A 19 -16.94 2.52 3.88
CA GLU A 19 -16.37 3.69 4.58
C GLU A 19 -14.87 3.92 4.30
N LYS A 20 -14.13 2.87 3.93
CA LYS A 20 -12.69 2.92 3.66
C LYS A 20 -12.37 2.90 2.16
N PHE A 21 -13.37 2.64 1.31
CA PHE A 21 -13.17 2.53 -0.12
C PHE A 21 -13.42 3.87 -0.81
N ASN A 22 -12.34 4.60 -1.09
CA ASN A 22 -12.30 5.94 -1.69
C ASN A 22 -11.58 5.96 -3.06
N LEU A 23 -11.44 4.79 -3.69
CA LEU A 23 -10.65 4.61 -4.91
C LEU A 23 -11.21 5.42 -6.10
N ASP A 24 -12.52 5.55 -6.17
CA ASP A 24 -13.21 6.41 -7.13
C ASP A 24 -12.76 7.86 -7.00
N GLN A 25 -12.84 8.43 -5.80
CA GLN A 25 -12.41 9.79 -5.52
C GLN A 25 -10.92 10.01 -5.84
N LYS A 26 -10.04 9.07 -5.45
CA LYS A 26 -8.60 9.17 -5.73
C LYS A 26 -8.29 9.12 -7.23
N ILE A 27 -9.01 8.32 -8.00
CA ILE A 27 -8.81 8.23 -9.45
C ILE A 27 -9.33 9.51 -10.14
N GLU A 28 -10.50 10.00 -9.74
CA GLU A 28 -11.07 11.25 -10.27
C GLU A 28 -10.15 12.46 -10.00
N ASN A 29 -9.53 12.52 -8.82
CA ASN A 29 -8.62 13.62 -8.46
C ASN A 29 -7.28 13.60 -9.21
N ASN A 30 -6.84 12.44 -9.69
CA ASN A 30 -5.50 12.27 -10.28
C ASN A 30 -5.52 12.18 -11.81
N PHE A 31 -6.67 11.87 -12.43
CA PHE A 31 -6.76 11.62 -13.86
C PHE A 31 -8.03 12.22 -14.46
N ASP A 32 -7.88 13.11 -15.44
CA ASP A 32 -9.03 13.78 -16.08
C ASP A 32 -9.69 12.95 -17.21
N SER A 33 -8.95 11.99 -17.79
CA SER A 33 -9.40 11.23 -18.97
C SER A 33 -9.96 9.86 -18.58
N ASP A 34 -11.20 9.58 -18.96
CA ASP A 34 -11.84 8.28 -18.72
C ASP A 34 -11.04 7.10 -19.28
N ASN A 35 -10.38 7.28 -20.42
CA ASN A 35 -9.52 6.24 -20.99
C ASN A 35 -8.33 5.94 -20.05
N LEU A 36 -7.69 6.97 -19.50
CA LEU A 36 -6.58 6.80 -18.54
C LEU A 36 -7.08 6.15 -17.25
N LYS A 37 -8.23 6.58 -16.72
CA LYS A 37 -8.86 5.97 -15.54
C LYS A 37 -9.12 4.48 -15.75
N ILE A 38 -9.70 4.09 -16.90
CA ILE A 38 -9.96 2.68 -17.25
C ILE A 38 -8.66 1.87 -17.31
N GLU A 39 -7.61 2.45 -17.91
CA GLU A 39 -6.32 1.79 -18.01
C GLU A 39 -5.67 1.57 -16.63
N ILE A 40 -5.62 2.61 -15.79
CA ILE A 40 -5.08 2.54 -14.41
C ILE A 40 -5.84 1.50 -13.60
N LEU A 41 -7.17 1.54 -13.60
CA LEU A 41 -7.98 0.53 -12.93
C LEU A 41 -7.73 -0.87 -13.49
N GLY A 42 -7.49 -1.00 -14.80
CA GLY A 42 -7.05 -2.24 -15.42
C GLY A 42 -5.72 -2.76 -14.85
N LYS A 43 -4.75 -1.87 -14.61
CA LYS A 43 -3.47 -2.24 -13.98
C LYS A 43 -3.67 -2.63 -12.51
N ILE A 44 -4.52 -1.93 -11.78
CA ILE A 44 -4.86 -2.27 -10.38
C ILE A 44 -5.50 -3.66 -10.31
N VAL A 45 -6.47 -3.96 -11.18
CA VAL A 45 -7.10 -5.29 -11.27
C VAL A 45 -6.05 -6.37 -11.53
N GLN A 46 -5.17 -6.18 -12.51
CA GLN A 46 -4.09 -7.14 -12.78
C GLN A 46 -3.17 -7.35 -11.56
N PHE A 47 -2.85 -6.27 -10.85
CA PHE A 47 -2.00 -6.29 -9.67
C PHE A 47 -2.63 -7.06 -8.51
N ILE A 48 -3.89 -6.77 -8.15
CA ILE A 48 -4.53 -7.44 -7.01
C ILE A 48 -4.67 -8.95 -7.24
N TYR A 49 -4.82 -9.41 -8.49
CA TYR A 49 -4.88 -10.83 -8.80
C TYR A 49 -3.60 -11.61 -8.49
N TYR A 50 -2.43 -10.94 -8.42
CA TYR A 50 -1.21 -11.58 -7.91
C TYR A 50 -1.35 -12.08 -6.47
N PHE A 51 -2.29 -11.51 -5.71
CA PHE A 51 -2.54 -11.82 -4.29
C PHE A 51 -3.76 -12.72 -4.06
N SER A 52 -4.33 -13.29 -5.12
CA SER A 52 -5.55 -14.11 -5.06
C SER A 52 -5.52 -15.22 -4.01
N MET A 53 -4.36 -15.86 -3.80
CA MET A 53 -4.20 -16.91 -2.79
C MET A 53 -4.28 -16.43 -1.33
N PHE A 54 -4.22 -15.12 -1.09
CA PHE A 54 -4.29 -14.49 0.23
C PHE A 54 -5.60 -13.76 0.49
N LYS A 55 -6.57 -13.84 -0.44
CA LYS A 55 -7.84 -13.08 -0.40
C LYS A 55 -8.58 -13.16 0.94
N ASN A 56 -8.46 -14.28 1.65
CA ASN A 56 -9.15 -14.50 2.92
C ASN A 56 -8.45 -13.87 4.14
N ILE A 57 -7.27 -13.28 3.98
CA ILE A 57 -6.51 -12.62 5.04
C ILE A 57 -6.82 -11.12 4.98
N LYS A 58 -7.88 -10.69 5.67
CA LYS A 58 -8.35 -9.29 5.61
C LYS A 58 -7.27 -8.25 5.91
N PRO A 59 -6.45 -8.39 6.98
CA PRO A 59 -5.37 -7.44 7.24
C PRO A 59 -4.37 -7.31 6.08
N PHE A 60 -4.07 -8.42 5.41
CA PHE A 60 -3.20 -8.43 4.24
C PHE A 60 -3.87 -7.72 3.04
N MET A 61 -5.17 -7.96 2.78
CA MET A 61 -5.91 -7.26 1.73
C MET A 61 -6.00 -5.75 1.98
N ASN A 62 -6.13 -5.32 3.24
CA ASN A 62 -6.07 -3.90 3.62
C ASN A 62 -4.69 -3.32 3.29
N SER A 63 -3.61 -4.04 3.59
CA SER A 63 -2.24 -3.59 3.24
C SER A 63 -2.05 -3.47 1.73
N VAL A 64 -2.56 -4.43 0.95
CA VAL A 64 -2.60 -4.36 -0.53
C VAL A 64 -3.37 -3.10 -1.00
N TYR A 65 -4.52 -2.80 -0.39
CA TYR A 65 -5.29 -1.60 -0.71
C TYR A 65 -4.51 -0.31 -0.40
N ASN A 66 -3.88 -0.23 0.77
CA ASN A 66 -3.07 0.93 1.15
C ASN A 66 -1.88 1.13 0.19
N CYS A 67 -1.32 0.07 -0.41
CA CYS A 67 -0.31 0.19 -1.46
C CYS A 67 -0.87 0.84 -2.73
N ILE A 68 -2.11 0.52 -3.11
CA ILE A 68 -2.79 1.15 -4.25
C ILE A 68 -3.00 2.64 -3.97
N GLU A 69 -3.53 2.98 -2.81
CA GLU A 69 -3.78 4.37 -2.41
C GLU A 69 -2.49 5.19 -2.41
N SER A 70 -1.45 4.69 -1.75
CA SER A 70 -0.16 5.39 -1.68
C SER A 70 0.52 5.52 -3.04
N THR A 71 0.37 4.54 -3.94
CA THR A 71 0.88 4.69 -5.32
C THR A 71 0.08 5.71 -6.12
N LEU A 72 -1.23 5.84 -5.91
CA LEU A 72 -2.03 6.89 -6.56
C LEU A 72 -1.70 8.29 -6.06
N ASP A 73 -1.21 8.41 -4.82
CA ASP A 73 -0.74 9.68 -4.27
C ASP A 73 0.63 10.10 -4.85
N LEU A 74 1.38 9.16 -5.44
CA LEU A 74 2.58 9.46 -6.21
C LEU A 74 2.16 9.90 -7.61
N ARG A 75 2.43 11.15 -8.00
CA ARG A 75 2.19 11.61 -9.38
C ARG A 75 2.95 10.74 -10.36
N THR A 76 2.23 10.01 -11.22
CA THR A 76 2.83 9.15 -12.24
C THR A 76 2.84 9.84 -13.60
N GLU A 77 3.98 9.82 -14.27
CA GLU A 77 4.15 10.42 -15.60
C GLU A 77 3.43 9.61 -16.70
N SER A 78 3.24 8.29 -16.50
CA SER A 78 2.48 7.41 -17.40
C SER A 78 1.80 6.22 -16.72
N VAL A 79 0.86 5.58 -17.43
CA VAL A 79 0.16 4.35 -17.00
C VAL A 79 1.10 3.16 -16.83
N ASN A 80 2.17 3.07 -17.62
CA ASN A 80 3.14 1.98 -17.50
C ASN A 80 4.00 2.16 -16.25
N ASP A 81 4.41 3.40 -15.95
CA ASP A 81 5.14 3.73 -14.73
C ASP A 81 4.30 3.42 -13.49
N PHE A 82 2.98 3.65 -13.55
CA PHE A 82 2.08 3.31 -12.47
C PHE A 82 2.12 1.82 -12.08
N LYS A 83 2.09 0.89 -13.06
CA LYS A 83 2.15 -0.55 -12.75
C LYS A 83 3.46 -0.92 -12.05
N GLU A 84 4.57 -0.40 -12.55
CA GLU A 84 5.90 -0.67 -11.99
C GLU A 84 6.03 -0.09 -10.58
N LEU A 85 5.59 1.15 -10.38
CA LEU A 85 5.55 1.82 -9.08
C LEU A 85 4.67 1.06 -8.09
N LEU A 86 3.50 0.59 -8.51
CA LEU A 86 2.58 -0.18 -7.66
C LEU A 86 3.23 -1.47 -7.15
N ILE A 87 3.94 -2.18 -8.04
CA ILE A 87 4.67 -3.40 -7.67
C ILE A 87 5.82 -3.06 -6.71
N LYS A 88 6.67 -2.07 -7.04
CA LYS A 88 7.81 -1.67 -6.21
C LYS A 88 7.36 -1.22 -4.82
N ASN A 89 6.33 -0.39 -4.75
CA ASN A 89 5.77 0.12 -3.51
C ASN A 89 5.25 -1.03 -2.62
N ALA A 90 4.47 -1.94 -3.21
CA ALA A 90 3.96 -3.10 -2.48
C ALA A 90 5.07 -4.00 -1.94
N LEU A 91 6.07 -4.31 -2.76
CA LEU A 91 7.20 -5.13 -2.35
C LEU A 91 7.99 -4.48 -1.22
N MET A 92 8.27 -3.19 -1.33
CA MET A 92 9.00 -2.45 -0.31
C MET A 92 8.25 -2.43 1.02
N ARG A 93 6.94 -2.14 0.99
CA ARG A 93 6.09 -2.16 2.19
C ARG A 93 6.07 -3.55 2.84
N PHE A 94 5.85 -4.59 2.05
CA PHE A 94 5.80 -5.96 2.54
C PHE A 94 7.11 -6.44 3.14
N ILE A 95 8.25 -6.05 2.58
CA ILE A 95 9.55 -6.34 3.18
C ILE A 95 9.73 -5.58 4.50
N GLN A 96 9.31 -4.31 4.56
CA GLN A 96 9.35 -3.52 5.79
C GLN A 96 8.47 -4.14 6.88
N ASP A 97 7.23 -4.50 6.57
CA ASP A 97 6.31 -5.15 7.49
C ASP A 97 6.95 -6.42 8.09
N TYR A 98 7.56 -7.25 7.25
CA TYR A 98 8.25 -8.46 7.69
C TYR A 98 9.46 -8.16 8.58
N ILE A 99 10.29 -7.20 8.19
CA ILE A 99 11.47 -6.78 8.96
C ILE A 99 11.06 -6.30 10.35
N ASP A 100 9.97 -5.53 10.44
CA ASP A 100 9.44 -5.00 11.69
C ASP A 100 8.86 -6.11 12.56
N TYR A 101 8.10 -7.03 11.96
CA TYR A 101 7.58 -8.21 12.65
C TYR A 101 8.69 -9.11 13.20
N ALA A 102 9.67 -9.46 12.36
CA ALA A 102 10.79 -10.33 12.72
C ALA A 102 11.86 -9.63 13.56
N GLN A 103 11.69 -8.34 13.87
CA GLN A 103 12.62 -7.51 14.65
C GLN A 103 14.06 -7.56 14.11
N LEU A 104 14.22 -7.64 12.79
CA LEU A 104 15.52 -7.80 12.17
C LEU A 104 16.32 -6.50 12.30
N THR A 105 17.51 -6.58 12.91
CA THR A 105 18.37 -5.43 13.17
C THR A 105 19.10 -4.93 11.92
N GLN A 106 19.22 -5.75 10.88
CA GLN A 106 19.94 -5.44 9.63
C GLN A 106 19.01 -4.95 8.50
N LYS A 107 18.04 -4.08 8.83
CA LYS A 107 16.98 -3.62 7.90
C LYS A 107 17.51 -3.18 6.53
N THR A 108 18.54 -2.33 6.53
CA THR A 108 19.11 -1.74 5.31
C THR A 108 19.78 -2.75 4.39
N GLN A 109 20.42 -3.79 4.94
CA GLN A 109 21.11 -4.81 4.15
C GLN A 109 20.12 -5.77 3.51
N ILE A 110 19.05 -6.12 4.24
CA ILE A 110 17.95 -6.94 3.76
C ILE A 110 17.19 -6.20 2.64
N LEU A 111 16.87 -4.92 2.84
CA LEU A 111 16.22 -4.10 1.81
C LEU A 111 17.05 -3.98 0.53
N ARG A 112 18.37 -3.82 0.64
CA ARG A 112 19.28 -3.80 -0.53
C ARG A 112 19.29 -5.14 -1.26
N LEU A 113 19.46 -6.25 -0.53
CA LEU A 113 19.49 -7.59 -1.12
C LEU A 113 18.19 -7.92 -1.87
N PHE A 114 17.04 -7.56 -1.28
CA PHE A 114 15.76 -7.76 -1.94
C PHE A 114 15.62 -6.85 -3.15
N SER A 115 15.92 -5.55 -3.03
CA SER A 115 15.87 -4.61 -4.17
C SER A 115 16.69 -5.10 -5.37
N ASP A 116 17.91 -5.60 -5.15
CA ASP A 116 18.76 -6.17 -6.20
C ASP A 116 18.20 -7.49 -6.80
N SER A 117 17.37 -8.20 -6.04
CA SER A 117 16.70 -9.44 -6.46
C SER A 117 15.38 -9.16 -7.20
N LEU A 118 14.72 -8.03 -6.89
CA LEU A 118 13.49 -7.59 -7.54
C LEU A 118 13.71 -7.34 -9.04
N ASP A 119 14.89 -6.84 -9.42
CA ASP A 119 15.26 -6.61 -10.82
C ASP A 119 15.50 -7.90 -11.62
N LYS A 120 15.64 -9.06 -10.95
CA LYS A 120 16.03 -10.34 -11.58
C LYS A 120 14.94 -11.41 -11.55
N LEU A 121 13.93 -11.28 -10.70
CA LEU A 121 12.90 -12.30 -10.47
C LEU A 121 11.61 -12.00 -11.25
N GLN A 122 10.93 -13.05 -11.69
CA GLN A 122 9.57 -12.91 -12.20
C GLN A 122 8.64 -12.43 -11.05
N ILE A 123 7.85 -11.40 -11.32
CA ILE A 123 7.01 -10.69 -10.35
C ILE A 123 6.05 -11.62 -9.59
N GLN A 124 5.42 -12.56 -10.30
CA GLN A 124 4.38 -13.41 -9.70
C GLN A 124 4.95 -14.42 -8.67
N PRO A 125 6.00 -15.22 -8.98
CA PRO A 125 6.67 -16.06 -7.97
C PRO A 125 7.16 -15.29 -6.75
N LEU A 126 7.69 -14.09 -6.97
CA LEU A 126 8.16 -13.21 -5.89
C LEU A 126 7.01 -12.79 -4.96
N ILE A 127 5.89 -12.31 -5.53
CA ILE A 127 4.70 -11.92 -4.75
C ILE A 127 4.15 -13.11 -3.96
N ILE A 128 4.09 -14.29 -4.58
CA ILE A 128 3.65 -15.53 -3.93
C ILE A 128 4.55 -15.85 -2.73
N ASN A 129 5.87 -15.86 -2.91
CA ASN A 129 6.81 -16.19 -1.85
C ASN A 129 6.77 -15.17 -0.71
N LEU A 130 6.70 -13.88 -1.01
CA LEU A 130 6.59 -12.82 0.00
C LEU A 130 5.27 -12.94 0.77
N GLY A 131 4.15 -13.16 0.09
CA GLY A 131 2.89 -13.32 0.80
C GLY A 131 2.87 -14.59 1.66
N LEU A 132 3.55 -15.68 1.28
CA LEU A 132 3.67 -16.88 2.13
C LEU A 132 4.49 -16.60 3.39
N LEU A 133 5.56 -15.82 3.26
CA LEU A 133 6.38 -15.35 4.37
C LEU A 133 5.58 -14.46 5.33
N LEU A 134 4.73 -13.60 4.77
CA LEU A 134 3.94 -12.62 5.51
C LEU A 134 2.66 -13.19 6.12
N LYS A 135 2.10 -14.24 5.55
CA LYS A 135 0.83 -14.82 5.99
C LYS A 135 0.75 -15.06 7.51
N PRO A 136 1.75 -15.66 8.18
CA PRO A 136 1.71 -15.85 9.63
C PRO A 136 1.66 -14.53 10.41
N MET A 137 2.41 -13.51 9.96
CA MET A 137 2.41 -12.18 10.59
C MET A 137 1.02 -11.52 10.54
N TYR A 138 0.34 -11.58 9.39
CA TYR A 138 -1.01 -11.02 9.25
C TYR A 138 -2.11 -11.84 9.96
N GLN A 139 -1.74 -12.92 10.64
CA GLN A 139 -2.60 -13.71 11.51
C GLN A 139 -2.20 -13.57 13.00
N ASP A 140 -1.10 -12.89 13.31
CA ASP A 140 -0.64 -12.61 14.67
C ASP A 140 -1.35 -11.35 15.21
N GLN A 141 -2.23 -11.55 16.18
CA GLN A 141 -3.01 -10.47 16.78
C GLN A 141 -2.14 -9.47 17.55
N GLU A 142 -1.06 -9.91 18.20
CA GLU A 142 -0.20 -8.99 18.96
C GLU A 142 0.55 -8.03 18.02
N TYR A 143 1.01 -8.54 16.88
CA TYR A 143 1.60 -7.71 15.85
C TYR A 143 0.56 -6.73 15.27
N LEU A 144 -0.64 -7.20 14.93
CA LEU A 144 -1.69 -6.36 14.38
C LEU A 144 -2.10 -5.24 15.35
N ASP A 145 -2.21 -5.54 16.64
CA ASP A 145 -2.54 -4.55 17.67
C ASP A 145 -1.45 -3.48 17.80
N ARG A 146 -0.16 -3.86 17.67
CA ARG A 146 0.95 -2.90 17.62
C ARG A 146 0.87 -2.05 16.34
N ALA A 147 0.73 -2.69 15.18
CA ALA A 147 0.69 -2.02 13.88
C ALA A 147 -0.47 -1.02 13.77
N ASN A 148 -1.66 -1.39 14.27
CA ASN A 148 -2.84 -0.52 14.27
C ASN A 148 -2.67 0.69 15.19
N LYS A 149 -2.02 0.54 16.35
CA LYS A 149 -1.70 1.68 17.23
C LYS A 149 -0.79 2.69 16.56
N PHE A 150 0.14 2.25 15.72
CA PHE A 150 0.99 3.17 14.94
C PHE A 150 0.20 3.85 13.81
N GLN A 151 -0.78 3.18 13.19
CA GLN A 151 -1.66 3.78 12.18
C GLN A 151 -2.69 4.78 12.76
N GLU A 152 -3.22 4.56 13.97
CA GLU A 152 -4.13 5.51 14.63
C GLU A 152 -3.44 6.84 15.00
N VAL A 153 -2.13 6.80 15.28
CA VAL A 153 -1.33 8.01 15.55
C VAL A 153 -1.12 8.85 14.28
N GLU A 154 -1.11 8.23 13.08
CA GLU A 154 -0.99 8.96 11.82
C GLU A 154 -2.28 9.70 11.39
N ILE A 155 -3.43 9.42 12.04
CA ILE A 155 -4.75 10.00 11.69
C ILE A 155 -5.29 10.96 12.78
N SER A 156 -4.51 11.30 13.80
CA SER A 156 -4.87 12.32 14.79
C SER A 156 -3.96 13.55 14.74
N TYR A 157 -3.82 14.17 13.57
CA TYR A 157 -3.57 15.61 13.52
C TYR A 157 -4.86 16.35 13.83
N SER A 158 -5.24 16.35 15.11
CA SER A 158 -6.11 17.41 15.61
C SER A 158 -5.32 18.72 15.54
N LEU A 159 -5.56 19.48 14.48
CA LEU A 159 -5.23 20.90 14.35
C LEU A 159 -5.84 21.65 15.54
N ASN A 160 -5.20 21.65 16.73
CA ASN A 160 -5.53 22.54 17.85
C ASN A 160 -4.64 22.47 19.10
N ASP A 161 -3.43 21.90 19.08
CA ASP A 161 -2.59 21.93 20.28
C ASP A 161 -1.50 23.01 20.19
N ASP A 162 -1.55 23.95 21.14
CA ASP A 162 -0.59 25.05 21.44
C ASP A 162 0.90 24.61 21.50
N ILE A 163 1.15 23.31 21.47
CA ILE A 163 2.46 22.68 21.44
C ILE A 163 3.16 22.92 20.09
N GLU A 164 2.43 22.91 18.97
CA GLU A 164 3.02 23.10 17.63
C GLU A 164 3.49 24.55 17.41
N ILE A 165 2.75 25.54 17.95
CA ILE A 165 3.15 26.94 17.93
C ILE A 165 4.48 27.12 18.67
N LYS A 166 4.66 26.44 19.82
CA LYS A 166 5.90 26.50 20.59
C LYS A 166 7.08 25.83 19.89
N ILE A 167 6.84 24.75 19.14
CA ILE A 167 7.88 24.08 18.36
C ILE A 167 8.29 24.96 17.17
N LYS A 168 7.33 25.60 16.50
CA LYS A 168 7.60 26.51 15.38
C LYS A 168 8.36 27.76 15.83
N ASP A 169 7.97 28.37 16.96
CA ASP A 169 8.68 29.50 17.56
C ASP A 169 10.11 29.16 18.02
N ALA A 170 10.37 27.90 18.37
CA ALA A 170 11.70 27.43 18.73
C ALA A 170 12.60 27.21 17.51
N ILE A 171 12.02 26.80 16.38
CA ILE A 171 12.73 26.60 15.11
C ILE A 171 13.03 27.94 14.44
N ASP A 172 12.09 28.89 14.44
CA ASP A 172 12.27 30.21 13.83
C ASP A 172 13.30 31.11 14.57
N LYS A 173 13.76 30.69 15.76
CA LYS A 173 14.81 31.37 16.54
C LYS A 173 16.22 30.82 16.33
N TRP A 174 16.39 29.76 15.53
CA TRP A 174 17.68 29.16 15.21
C TRP A 174 18.18 29.65 13.85
#